data_AF-A0A6L4ZBQ9-F1
#
_entry.id   AF-A0A6L4ZBQ9-F1
#
_cell.length_a   1.000
_cell.length_b   1.000
_cell.length_c   1.000
_cell.angle_alpha   90.00
_cell.angle_beta   90.00
_cell.angle_gamma   90.00
#
_symmetry.space_group_name_H-M   'P 1'
#
loop_
_entity.id
_entity.type
_entity.pdbx_description
1 polymer ?
#
loop_
_entity_poly.entity_id
_entity_poly.type
_entity_poly.pdbx_seq_one_letter_code
_entity_poly.pdbx_strand_id
1 'polypeptide(L)'
;MSTNNFSRRDFLSGAVALGVTGAVGSGVVSSCTTAENANSLYSYKKRELNLPPLLEKAPDGIELKAGLIGCGGRGTGAAINFLDAGNGLKITALGDVFQDRVDSCREKIKSERGMEVPVENCFTGFDAFENVIDSGVDVILLACPPKFRAKHFEAAVKAKKHVFLEKPVAVDPVGARSVISTAKMAESLGLKIVSGTHKRHEKSFVQLLQRVNDDAIGEIISANIYFNMQQLWYRNRDAGWSEMEWMIRDWVNWCWLSGDHIVEQHVHNIDIANWFFGTHPVKALGFGSRQKRPTGDQYDNFSVDYTFADGRQMHSMCRQINGTDGKVSDIFHGTKGIATTDDWENPKILDLHGNVIESIEKAKIGGHAQEQIDLVTCIRNNIPVNEAEQTAISTLVAIMGRVSAYTGKEVTFDEMMNSNMKLEPAVFIMGDIGYIKNAKIPVPGTGG
;
A
#
# COMPACT_ATOMS: atom_id res chain seq x y z
N MET A 1 -6.69 -13.28 -25.90
CA MET A 1 -6.05 -11.95 -25.97
C MET A 1 -6.72 -11.10 -24.90
N SER A 2 -6.03 -10.71 -23.82
CA SER A 2 -6.63 -9.74 -22.90
C SER A 2 -6.63 -8.38 -23.61
N THR A 3 -7.82 -7.85 -23.86
CA THR A 3 -7.95 -6.46 -24.24
C THR A 3 -7.73 -5.64 -22.97
N ASN A 4 -6.58 -4.98 -22.84
CA ASN A 4 -6.27 -4.03 -21.75
C ASN A 4 -7.11 -2.74 -21.88
N ASN A 5 -8.42 -2.88 -22.07
CA ASN A 5 -9.34 -1.78 -22.03
C ASN A 5 -9.89 -1.70 -20.60
N PHE A 6 -9.53 -0.63 -19.89
CA PHE A 6 -10.24 -0.20 -18.69
C PHE A 6 -11.63 0.32 -19.11
N SER A 7 -12.50 -0.57 -19.60
CA SER A 7 -13.89 -0.24 -19.92
C SER A 7 -14.80 -0.58 -18.73
N ARG A 8 -15.87 0.19 -18.53
CA ARG A 8 -16.86 -0.10 -17.48
C ARG A 8 -17.50 -1.48 -17.68
N ARG A 9 -17.64 -1.93 -18.94
CA ARG A 9 -18.17 -3.25 -19.27
C ARG A 9 -17.28 -4.38 -18.77
N ASP A 10 -15.96 -4.28 -18.99
CA ASP A 10 -15.03 -5.30 -18.52
C ASP A 10 -14.96 -5.31 -16.98
N PHE A 11 -15.07 -4.13 -16.36
CA PHE A 11 -15.16 -3.97 -14.90
C PHE A 11 -16.42 -4.60 -14.27
N LEU A 12 -17.60 -4.38 -14.86
CA LEU A 12 -18.89 -4.84 -14.36
C LEU A 12 -19.28 -6.24 -14.82
N SER A 13 -18.51 -6.87 -15.72
CA SER A 13 -18.81 -8.20 -16.29
C SER A 13 -18.97 -9.34 -15.28
N GLY A 14 -18.68 -9.10 -13.98
CA GLY A 14 -18.93 -10.03 -12.88
C GLY A 14 -19.65 -9.45 -11.66
N ALA A 15 -20.00 -8.16 -11.68
CA ALA A 15 -20.73 -7.56 -10.57
C ALA A 15 -22.23 -7.81 -10.79
N VAL A 16 -22.85 -8.64 -9.94
CA VAL A 16 -24.30 -8.65 -9.82
C VAL A 16 -24.70 -7.23 -9.43
N ALA A 17 -25.33 -6.51 -10.35
CA ALA A 17 -25.92 -5.22 -10.06
C ALA A 17 -27.03 -5.45 -9.02
N LEU A 18 -26.68 -5.42 -7.74
CA LEU A 18 -27.63 -5.14 -6.69
C LEU A 18 -28.04 -3.69 -6.93
N GLY A 19 -29.13 -3.52 -7.66
CA GLY A 19 -29.74 -2.22 -7.87
C GLY A 19 -29.93 -1.56 -6.52
N VAL A 20 -29.19 -0.49 -6.28
CA VAL A 20 -29.48 0.41 -5.18
C VAL A 20 -30.79 1.08 -5.55
N THR A 21 -31.92 0.47 -5.16
CA THR A 21 -33.20 1.16 -5.10
C THR A 21 -33.05 2.25 -4.04
N GLY A 22 -32.62 3.43 -4.49
CA GLY A 22 -32.71 4.65 -3.72
C GLY A 22 -34.18 4.94 -3.44
N ALA A 23 -34.60 4.72 -2.20
CA ALA A 23 -35.82 5.35 -1.70
C ALA A 23 -35.51 6.84 -1.55
N VAL A 24 -35.83 7.62 -2.58
CA VAL A 24 -35.92 9.08 -2.47
C VAL A 24 -37.13 9.39 -1.58
N GLY A 25 -36.87 9.44 -0.28
CA GLY A 25 -37.82 9.95 0.70
C GLY A 25 -37.98 11.46 0.48
N SER A 26 -39.20 11.86 0.16
CA SER A 26 -39.58 13.27 0.03
C SER A 26 -39.89 13.86 1.40
N GLY A 27 -39.40 15.08 1.68
CA GLY A 27 -39.73 15.91 2.85
C GLY A 27 -38.62 15.92 3.91
N VAL A 28 -38.23 17.04 4.53
CA VAL A 28 -38.88 18.34 4.72
C VAL A 28 -37.78 19.41 4.89
N VAL A 29 -37.96 20.58 4.28
CA VAL A 29 -37.16 21.78 4.57
C VAL A 29 -37.51 22.22 6.00
N SER A 30 -36.63 21.96 6.97
CA SER A 30 -36.83 22.42 8.35
C SER A 30 -36.17 23.79 8.54
N SER A 31 -37.01 24.74 8.94
CA SER A 31 -36.70 26.10 9.32
C SER A 31 -35.64 26.20 10.42
N CYS A 32 -34.88 27.29 10.41
CA CYS A 32 -34.03 27.71 11.52
C CYS A 32 -34.83 27.82 12.83
N THR A 33 -34.62 26.87 13.72
CA THR A 33 -34.95 26.99 15.15
C THR A 33 -33.73 26.57 15.94
N THR A 34 -33.31 27.44 16.85
CA THR A 34 -32.24 27.25 17.84
C THR A 34 -32.52 25.98 18.65
N ALA A 35 -31.84 24.89 18.30
CA ALA A 35 -31.79 23.67 19.08
C ALA A 35 -30.39 23.55 19.68
N GLU A 36 -30.21 24.10 20.87
CA GLU A 36 -29.18 23.60 21.79
C GLU A 36 -29.49 22.10 22.01
N ASN A 37 -28.54 21.23 21.64
CA ASN A 37 -28.60 19.76 21.62
C ASN A 37 -29.18 19.07 20.36
N ALA A 38 -28.87 19.56 19.16
CA ALA A 38 -28.82 18.70 17.98
C ALA A 38 -27.49 17.92 17.99
N ASN A 39 -27.53 16.59 17.99
CA ASN A 39 -26.34 15.76 17.76
C ASN A 39 -25.68 16.24 16.46
N SER A 40 -24.46 16.77 16.56
CA SER A 40 -23.62 17.07 15.39
C SER A 40 -23.61 15.86 14.45
N LEU A 41 -23.76 16.09 13.15
CA LEU A 41 -23.56 15.07 12.10
C LEU A 41 -22.23 14.31 12.30
N TYR A 42 -21.25 14.98 12.90
CA TYR A 42 -19.93 14.46 13.21
C TYR A 42 -19.64 14.66 14.70
N SER A 43 -19.90 13.62 15.51
CA SER A 43 -19.56 13.60 16.93
C SER A 43 -18.22 12.88 17.13
N TYR A 44 -17.27 13.52 17.83
CA TYR A 44 -16.00 12.89 18.16
C TYR A 44 -16.18 11.57 18.92
N LYS A 45 -15.47 10.53 18.48
CA LYS A 45 -15.42 9.23 19.16
C LYS A 45 -13.99 8.76 19.29
N LYS A 46 -13.51 8.75 20.55
CA LYS A 46 -12.25 8.08 20.89
C LYS A 46 -12.36 6.60 20.55
N ARG A 47 -11.36 6.09 19.84
CA ARG A 47 -11.28 4.67 19.44
C ARG A 47 -10.09 4.00 20.10
N GLU A 48 -10.18 2.69 20.23
CA GLU A 48 -9.05 1.86 20.60
C GLU A 48 -8.06 1.83 19.43
N LEU A 49 -6.78 2.11 19.72
CA LEU A 49 -5.72 2.09 18.74
C LEU A 49 -4.86 0.85 19.00
N ASN A 50 -4.89 -0.09 18.04
CA ASN A 50 -3.96 -1.23 18.03
C ASN A 50 -2.60 -0.73 17.51
N LEU A 51 -1.85 -0.06 18.38
CA LEU A 51 -0.57 0.54 18.03
C LEU A 51 0.56 -0.49 18.10
N PRO A 52 1.59 -0.35 17.26
CA PRO A 52 2.76 -1.21 17.31
C PRO A 52 3.56 -1.02 18.62
N PRO A 53 4.44 -1.97 18.98
CA PRO A 53 5.27 -1.89 20.19
C PRO A 53 6.21 -0.67 20.23
N LEU A 54 6.80 -0.28 19.09
CA LEU A 54 7.69 0.88 18.95
C LEU A 54 8.93 0.84 19.87
N LEU A 55 9.49 -0.35 20.08
CA LEU A 55 10.74 -0.51 20.81
C LEU A 55 11.93 -0.02 19.99
N GLU A 56 13.00 0.43 20.63
CA GLU A 56 14.20 0.87 19.92
C GLU A 56 14.99 -0.30 19.28
N LYS A 57 14.79 -1.50 19.81
CA LYS A 57 15.35 -2.77 19.32
C LYS A 57 14.43 -3.89 19.77
N ALA A 58 14.32 -4.95 18.97
CA ALA A 58 13.55 -6.13 19.35
C ALA A 58 14.25 -6.86 20.51
N PRO A 59 13.48 -7.39 21.48
CA PRO A 59 14.04 -8.12 22.61
C PRO A 59 14.77 -9.37 22.14
N ASP A 60 15.76 -9.82 22.92
CA ASP A 60 16.42 -11.10 22.70
C ASP A 60 15.40 -12.26 22.82
N GLY A 61 15.63 -13.33 22.07
CA GLY A 61 14.73 -14.47 22.04
C GLY A 61 15.23 -15.56 21.11
N ILE A 62 14.31 -16.41 20.65
CA ILE A 62 14.65 -17.47 19.69
C ILE A 62 15.33 -16.89 18.45
N GLU A 63 16.27 -17.66 17.89
CA GLU A 63 16.84 -17.34 16.59
C GLU A 63 15.72 -17.39 15.54
N LEU A 64 15.69 -16.39 14.64
CA LEU A 64 14.74 -16.35 13.53
C LEU A 64 15.50 -16.36 12.21
N LYS A 65 15.12 -17.28 11.33
CA LYS A 65 15.62 -17.40 9.97
C LYS A 65 14.61 -16.80 9.01
N ALA A 66 15.03 -15.84 8.21
CA ALA A 66 14.21 -15.21 7.20
C ALA A 66 14.64 -15.61 5.78
N GLY A 67 13.64 -15.76 4.91
CA GLY A 67 13.80 -15.85 3.46
C GLY A 67 13.33 -14.56 2.80
N LEU A 68 14.10 -14.03 1.85
CA LEU A 68 13.72 -12.85 1.05
C LEU A 68 13.17 -13.28 -0.31
N ILE A 69 11.97 -12.82 -0.65
CA ILE A 69 11.37 -12.94 -1.98
C ILE A 69 11.31 -11.56 -2.61
N GLY A 70 12.06 -11.34 -3.69
CA GLY A 70 12.27 -10.05 -4.34
C GLY A 70 13.55 -9.38 -3.89
N CYS A 71 14.66 -9.70 -4.55
CA CYS A 71 16.02 -9.26 -4.25
C CYS A 71 16.36 -7.87 -4.86
N GLY A 72 15.34 -7.05 -5.08
CA GLY A 72 15.51 -5.65 -5.51
C GLY A 72 15.99 -4.73 -4.38
N GLY A 73 16.08 -3.43 -4.65
CA GLY A 73 16.57 -2.43 -3.69
C GLY A 73 15.78 -2.39 -2.37
N ARG A 74 14.44 -2.34 -2.45
CA ARG A 74 13.55 -2.35 -1.27
C ARG A 74 13.66 -3.66 -0.48
N GLY A 75 13.63 -4.81 -1.16
CA GLY A 75 13.75 -6.11 -0.52
C GLY A 75 15.10 -6.33 0.17
N THR A 76 16.20 -5.92 -0.47
CA THR A 76 17.53 -5.97 0.16
C THR A 76 17.60 -5.02 1.37
N GLY A 77 16.99 -3.84 1.28
CA GLY A 77 16.85 -2.93 2.42
C GLY A 77 16.03 -3.52 3.57
N ALA A 78 14.94 -4.22 3.28
CA ALA A 78 14.13 -4.91 4.29
C ALA A 78 14.90 -6.05 4.97
N ALA A 79 15.70 -6.81 4.21
CA ALA A 79 16.58 -7.85 4.76
C ALA A 79 17.65 -7.25 5.70
N ILE A 80 18.26 -6.14 5.33
CA ILE A 80 19.22 -5.43 6.19
C ILE A 80 18.53 -4.90 7.46
N ASN A 81 17.39 -4.23 7.31
CA ASN A 81 16.60 -3.74 8.44
C ASN A 81 16.17 -4.88 9.39
N PHE A 82 15.81 -6.05 8.84
CA PHE A 82 15.51 -7.24 9.62
C PHE A 82 16.73 -7.71 10.42
N LEU A 83 17.92 -7.76 9.81
CA LEU A 83 19.15 -8.11 10.53
C LEU A 83 19.50 -7.12 11.64
N ASP A 84 19.19 -5.83 11.44
CA ASP A 84 19.44 -4.76 12.41
C ASP A 84 18.41 -4.68 13.53
N ALA A 85 17.24 -5.31 13.35
CA ALA A 85 16.12 -5.20 14.27
C ALA A 85 16.43 -5.77 15.66
N GLY A 86 17.36 -6.74 15.78
CA GLY A 86 17.60 -7.48 17.00
C GLY A 86 18.77 -8.45 16.89
N ASN A 87 19.16 -9.06 18.00
CA ASN A 87 20.15 -10.15 17.98
C ASN A 87 19.50 -11.46 17.50
N GLY A 88 20.30 -12.40 16.97
CA GLY A 88 19.82 -13.75 16.60
C GLY A 88 18.89 -13.76 15.38
N LEU A 89 19.10 -12.88 14.42
CA LEU A 89 18.31 -12.78 13.19
C LEU A 89 19.21 -13.13 12.00
N LYS A 90 18.71 -13.96 11.07
CA LYS A 90 19.49 -14.43 9.91
C LYS A 90 18.68 -14.35 8.62
N ILE A 91 19.35 -14.06 7.51
CA ILE A 91 18.84 -14.32 6.16
C ILE A 91 19.45 -15.64 5.68
N THR A 92 18.63 -16.64 5.40
CA THR A 92 19.09 -17.98 5.05
C THR A 92 18.68 -18.44 3.66
N ALA A 93 17.80 -17.69 2.99
CA ALA A 93 17.39 -17.96 1.61
C ALA A 93 17.02 -16.68 0.86
N LEU A 94 17.27 -16.68 -0.45
CA LEU A 94 16.99 -15.58 -1.37
C LEU A 94 16.25 -16.12 -2.60
N GLY A 95 15.27 -15.37 -3.09
CA GLY A 95 14.53 -15.72 -4.30
C GLY A 95 14.17 -14.48 -5.12
N ASP A 96 14.51 -14.51 -6.41
CA ASP A 96 14.11 -13.49 -7.39
C ASP A 96 13.96 -14.14 -8.76
N VAL A 97 13.23 -13.54 -9.69
CA VAL A 97 13.18 -14.08 -11.05
C VAL A 97 14.51 -13.94 -11.77
N PHE A 98 15.41 -13.04 -11.31
CA PHE A 98 16.68 -12.74 -11.95
C PHE A 98 17.90 -13.06 -11.09
N GLN A 99 18.86 -13.78 -11.65
CA GLN A 99 20.13 -14.12 -10.98
C GLN A 99 20.92 -12.88 -10.55
N ASP A 100 20.99 -11.85 -11.40
CA ASP A 100 21.73 -10.63 -11.09
C ASP A 100 21.18 -9.90 -9.85
N ARG A 101 19.88 -10.07 -9.55
CA ARG A 101 19.27 -9.52 -8.33
C ARG A 101 19.64 -10.32 -7.10
N VAL A 102 19.62 -11.65 -7.19
CA VAL A 102 20.02 -12.54 -6.08
C VAL A 102 21.48 -12.30 -5.73
N ASP A 103 22.37 -12.26 -6.72
CA ASP A 103 23.81 -12.05 -6.52
C ASP A 103 24.10 -10.70 -5.86
N SER A 104 23.49 -9.62 -6.38
CA SER A 104 23.67 -8.28 -5.82
C SER A 104 23.15 -8.17 -4.39
N CYS A 105 22.02 -8.80 -4.09
CA CYS A 105 21.46 -8.82 -2.73
C CYS A 105 22.35 -9.60 -1.76
N ARG A 106 22.79 -10.80 -2.16
CA ARG A 106 23.69 -11.66 -1.39
C ARG A 106 25.00 -10.96 -1.06
N GLU A 107 25.62 -10.30 -2.05
CA GLU A 107 26.87 -9.56 -1.86
C GLU A 107 26.67 -8.36 -0.93
N LYS A 108 25.54 -7.65 -1.04
CA LYS A 108 25.23 -6.53 -0.15
C LYS A 108 25.03 -6.97 1.31
N ILE A 109 24.32 -8.08 1.54
CA ILE A 109 24.15 -8.66 2.89
C ILE A 109 25.52 -9.08 3.46
N LYS A 110 26.37 -9.71 2.65
CA LYS A 110 27.72 -10.12 3.05
C LYS A 110 28.61 -8.93 3.40
N SER A 111 28.67 -7.92 2.54
CA SER A 111 29.53 -6.75 2.74
C SER A 111 29.08 -5.86 3.90
N GLU A 112 27.77 -5.68 4.09
CA GLU A 112 27.26 -4.79 5.13
C GLU A 112 27.09 -5.45 6.51
N ARG A 113 26.83 -6.76 6.57
CA ARG A 113 26.52 -7.47 7.83
C ARG A 113 27.38 -8.70 8.08
N GLY A 114 28.33 -9.01 7.20
CA GLY A 114 29.21 -10.18 7.36
C GLY A 114 28.47 -11.51 7.27
N MET A 115 27.23 -11.52 6.77
CA MET A 115 26.38 -12.70 6.70
C MET A 115 26.41 -13.31 5.31
N GLU A 116 26.70 -14.60 5.23
CA GLU A 116 26.73 -15.33 3.97
C GLU A 116 25.47 -16.19 3.82
N VAL A 117 24.69 -15.92 2.77
CA VAL A 117 23.60 -16.81 2.38
C VAL A 117 24.18 -17.98 1.56
N PRO A 118 23.87 -19.24 1.88
CA PRO A 118 24.34 -20.38 1.09
C PRO A 118 23.83 -20.31 -0.35
N VAL A 119 24.68 -20.65 -1.33
CA VAL A 119 24.33 -20.56 -2.77
C VAL A 119 23.22 -21.55 -3.13
N GLU A 120 23.19 -22.70 -2.46
CA GLU A 120 22.12 -23.69 -2.58
C GLU A 120 20.75 -23.21 -2.11
N ASN A 121 20.71 -22.11 -1.33
CA ASN A 121 19.49 -21.45 -0.87
C ASN A 121 19.20 -20.13 -1.63
N CYS A 122 19.83 -19.96 -2.80
CA CYS A 122 19.62 -18.84 -3.70
C CYS A 122 18.87 -19.34 -4.94
N PHE A 123 17.58 -19.01 -5.04
CA PHE A 123 16.69 -19.54 -6.06
C PHE A 123 16.36 -18.49 -7.12
N THR A 124 16.23 -18.93 -8.38
CA THR A 124 15.80 -18.08 -9.48
C THR A 124 14.63 -18.66 -10.26
N GLY A 125 13.87 -17.78 -10.93
CA GLY A 125 12.69 -18.17 -11.70
C GLY A 125 11.37 -17.73 -11.06
N PHE A 126 10.26 -17.97 -11.76
CA PHE A 126 8.91 -17.61 -11.28
C PHE A 126 8.44 -18.46 -10.09
N ASP A 127 9.04 -19.62 -9.89
CA ASP A 127 8.85 -20.58 -8.80
C ASP A 127 9.84 -20.39 -7.63
N ALA A 128 10.80 -19.46 -7.75
CA ALA A 128 11.79 -19.19 -6.70
C ALA A 128 11.16 -18.91 -5.33
N PHE A 129 9.98 -18.30 -5.30
CA PHE A 129 9.27 -18.00 -4.05
C PHE A 129 8.85 -19.27 -3.29
N GLU A 130 8.49 -20.35 -3.98
CA GLU A 130 8.11 -21.63 -3.36
C GLU A 130 9.32 -22.25 -2.70
N ASN A 131 10.46 -22.25 -3.41
CA ASN A 131 11.73 -22.76 -2.88
C ASN A 131 12.22 -21.98 -1.64
N VAL A 132 12.06 -20.65 -1.62
CA VAL A 132 12.36 -19.84 -0.41
C VAL A 132 11.45 -20.19 0.76
N ILE A 133 10.15 -20.43 0.51
CA ILE A 133 9.20 -20.79 1.55
C ILE A 133 9.55 -22.16 2.16
N ASP A 134 9.99 -23.09 1.33
CA ASP A 134 10.32 -24.47 1.72
C ASP A 134 11.75 -24.63 2.28
N SER A 135 12.58 -23.58 2.25
CA SER A 135 13.98 -23.64 2.70
C SER A 135 14.17 -23.59 4.23
N GLY A 136 13.17 -23.99 5.01
CA GLY A 136 13.25 -24.06 6.48
C GLY A 136 13.33 -22.69 7.19
N VAL A 137 12.77 -21.64 6.59
CA VAL A 137 12.67 -20.29 7.19
C VAL A 137 11.46 -20.16 8.12
N ASP A 138 11.53 -19.24 9.07
CA ASP A 138 10.47 -18.89 10.02
C ASP A 138 9.66 -17.66 9.52
N VAL A 139 10.36 -16.74 8.85
CA VAL A 139 9.84 -15.45 8.38
C VAL A 139 10.06 -15.30 6.88
N ILE A 140 9.06 -14.78 6.18
CA ILE A 140 9.17 -14.37 4.78
C ILE A 140 9.19 -12.85 4.71
N LEU A 141 10.26 -12.30 4.13
CA LEU A 141 10.30 -10.90 3.72
C LEU A 141 9.84 -10.83 2.26
N LEU A 142 8.61 -10.38 2.02
CA LEU A 142 7.98 -10.39 0.70
C LEU A 142 8.02 -8.99 0.08
N ALA A 143 8.97 -8.78 -0.84
CA ALA A 143 9.26 -7.49 -1.47
C ALA A 143 9.35 -7.53 -3.02
N CYS A 144 8.81 -8.58 -3.66
CA CYS A 144 8.66 -8.67 -5.12
C CYS A 144 7.67 -7.61 -5.66
N PRO A 145 7.54 -7.37 -6.98
CA PRO A 145 6.52 -6.45 -7.50
C PRO A 145 5.10 -6.77 -6.99
N PRO A 146 4.25 -5.75 -6.73
CA PRO A 146 2.94 -5.91 -6.10
C PRO A 146 2.04 -6.98 -6.68
N LYS A 147 2.06 -7.16 -8.00
CA LYS A 147 1.22 -8.14 -8.70
C LYS A 147 1.37 -9.57 -8.18
N PHE A 148 2.58 -9.96 -7.81
CA PHE A 148 2.88 -11.32 -7.38
C PHE A 148 2.59 -11.55 -5.89
N ARG A 149 2.46 -10.48 -5.10
CA ARG A 149 2.40 -10.56 -3.64
C ARG A 149 1.21 -11.33 -3.12
N ALA A 150 0.02 -11.18 -3.71
CA ALA A 150 -1.17 -11.92 -3.27
C ALA A 150 -0.95 -13.45 -3.30
N LYS A 151 -0.40 -13.98 -4.40
CA LYS A 151 -0.09 -15.42 -4.55
C LYS A 151 1.01 -15.86 -3.58
N HIS A 152 2.09 -15.09 -3.49
CA HIS A 152 3.23 -15.43 -2.63
C HIS A 152 2.86 -15.36 -1.14
N PHE A 153 2.02 -14.41 -0.74
CA PHE A 153 1.52 -14.28 0.62
C PHE A 153 0.63 -15.47 1.01
N GLU A 154 -0.29 -15.87 0.11
CA GLU A 154 -1.11 -17.07 0.33
C GLU A 154 -0.26 -18.32 0.52
N ALA A 155 0.78 -18.51 -0.32
CA ALA A 155 1.71 -19.63 -0.19
C ALA A 155 2.46 -19.60 1.15
N ALA A 156 2.98 -18.44 1.57
CA ALA A 156 3.69 -18.29 2.84
C ALA A 156 2.79 -18.59 4.05
N VAL A 157 1.53 -18.12 4.03
CA VAL A 157 0.56 -18.36 5.11
C VAL A 157 0.14 -19.84 5.16
N LYS A 158 -0.07 -20.49 4.00
CA LYS A 158 -0.34 -21.94 3.95
C LYS A 158 0.83 -22.76 4.49
N ALA A 159 2.05 -22.31 4.26
CA ALA A 159 3.26 -22.88 4.84
C ALA A 159 3.53 -22.44 6.30
N LYS A 160 2.57 -21.72 6.92
CA LYS A 160 2.60 -21.27 8.32
C LYS A 160 3.79 -20.37 8.66
N LYS A 161 4.18 -19.48 7.74
CA LYS A 161 5.28 -18.54 7.94
C LYS A 161 4.78 -17.19 8.45
N HIS A 162 5.56 -16.54 9.32
CA HIS A 162 5.37 -15.12 9.58
C HIS A 162 5.78 -14.31 8.36
N VAL A 163 5.19 -13.12 8.14
CA VAL A 163 5.42 -12.38 6.91
C VAL A 163 5.62 -10.90 7.19
N PHE A 164 6.70 -10.34 6.67
CA PHE A 164 6.77 -8.93 6.33
C PHE A 164 6.26 -8.75 4.89
N LEU A 165 5.16 -8.02 4.72
CA LEU A 165 4.45 -7.90 3.45
C LEU A 165 4.59 -6.47 2.91
N GLU A 166 5.48 -6.23 1.94
CA GLU A 166 5.64 -4.90 1.35
C GLU A 166 4.34 -4.38 0.73
N LYS A 167 4.18 -3.05 0.79
CA LYS A 167 3.06 -2.36 0.15
C LYS A 167 3.38 -2.01 -1.30
N PRO A 168 2.37 -1.79 -2.15
CA PRO A 168 0.98 -2.25 -2.00
C PRO A 168 0.89 -3.78 -2.12
N VAL A 169 -0.18 -4.37 -1.59
CA VAL A 169 -0.31 -5.84 -1.51
C VAL A 169 -0.95 -6.47 -2.76
N ALA A 170 -1.50 -5.65 -3.65
CA ALA A 170 -2.16 -6.04 -4.89
C ALA A 170 -2.19 -4.87 -5.89
N VAL A 171 -2.57 -5.17 -7.14
CA VAL A 171 -2.76 -4.17 -8.22
C VAL A 171 -4.17 -4.13 -8.78
N ASP A 172 -5.02 -5.09 -8.40
CA ASP A 172 -6.38 -5.27 -8.89
C ASP A 172 -7.31 -5.79 -7.77
N PRO A 173 -8.64 -5.65 -7.93
CA PRO A 173 -9.58 -6.03 -6.87
C PRO A 173 -9.55 -7.52 -6.51
N VAL A 174 -9.30 -8.40 -7.49
CA VAL A 174 -9.19 -9.85 -7.24
C VAL A 174 -8.00 -10.15 -6.32
N GLY A 175 -6.85 -9.55 -6.58
CA GLY A 175 -5.66 -9.67 -5.73
C GLY A 175 -5.90 -9.12 -4.32
N ALA A 176 -6.54 -7.95 -4.19
CA ALA A 176 -6.83 -7.36 -2.89
C ALA A 176 -7.74 -8.26 -2.04
N ARG A 177 -8.79 -8.84 -2.63
CA ARG A 177 -9.67 -9.80 -1.93
C ARG A 177 -8.97 -11.08 -1.52
N SER A 178 -8.05 -11.59 -2.36
CA SER A 178 -7.23 -12.74 -1.99
C SER A 178 -6.37 -12.44 -0.75
N VAL A 179 -5.77 -11.24 -0.67
CA VAL A 179 -5.00 -10.82 0.51
C VAL A 179 -5.90 -10.70 1.74
N ILE A 180 -7.11 -10.14 1.63
CA ILE A 180 -8.08 -10.09 2.74
C ILE A 180 -8.41 -11.49 3.26
N SER A 181 -8.72 -12.43 2.35
CA SER A 181 -9.01 -13.83 2.73
C SER A 181 -7.79 -14.50 3.39
N THR A 182 -6.60 -14.25 2.85
CA THR A 182 -5.35 -14.80 3.37
C THR A 182 -4.99 -14.21 4.73
N ALA A 183 -5.27 -12.93 4.96
CA ALA A 183 -5.09 -12.27 6.24
C ALA A 183 -5.92 -12.97 7.33
N LYS A 184 -7.19 -13.29 7.06
CA LYS A 184 -8.05 -14.02 8.01
C LYS A 184 -7.53 -15.42 8.30
N MET A 185 -6.99 -16.11 7.29
CA MET A 185 -6.31 -17.38 7.49
C MET A 185 -5.08 -17.23 8.40
N ALA A 186 -4.24 -16.23 8.16
CA ALA A 186 -3.05 -15.96 8.96
C ALA A 186 -3.39 -15.68 10.43
N GLU A 187 -4.44 -14.90 10.69
CA GLU A 187 -4.95 -14.63 12.03
C GLU A 187 -5.38 -15.92 12.74
N SER A 188 -6.15 -16.78 12.06
CA SER A 188 -6.59 -18.07 12.63
C SER A 188 -5.44 -19.03 12.94
N LEU A 189 -4.30 -18.87 12.25
CA LEU A 189 -3.08 -19.63 12.48
C LEU A 189 -2.14 -18.97 13.51
N GLY A 190 -2.50 -17.79 14.04
CA GLY A 190 -1.70 -17.03 14.99
C GLY A 190 -0.41 -16.44 14.40
N LEU A 191 -0.32 -16.32 13.06
CA LEU A 191 0.85 -15.81 12.36
C LEU A 191 0.96 -14.29 12.51
N LYS A 192 2.19 -13.78 12.58
CA LYS A 192 2.48 -12.36 12.72
C LYS A 192 2.71 -11.77 11.34
N ILE A 193 1.85 -10.84 10.95
CA ILE A 193 1.91 -10.19 9.64
C ILE A 193 2.05 -8.68 9.85
N VAL A 194 3.19 -8.14 9.48
CA VAL A 194 3.46 -6.68 9.44
C VAL A 194 3.58 -6.26 7.99
N SER A 195 2.94 -5.16 7.62
CA SER A 195 2.95 -4.66 6.25
C SER A 195 3.93 -3.50 6.10
N GLY A 196 4.46 -3.27 4.89
CA GLY A 196 5.37 -2.16 4.55
C GLY A 196 4.75 -0.75 4.62
N THR A 197 3.67 -0.58 5.39
CA THR A 197 3.05 0.70 5.72
C THR A 197 3.86 1.44 6.78
N HIS A 198 5.16 1.65 6.51
CA HIS A 198 6.16 2.14 7.46
C HIS A 198 5.74 3.38 8.28
N LYS A 199 4.93 4.29 7.71
CA LYS A 199 4.42 5.48 8.41
C LYS A 199 3.56 5.13 9.64
N ARG A 200 2.91 3.95 9.68
CA ARG A 200 2.22 3.42 10.87
C ARG A 200 3.17 3.01 12.00
N HIS A 201 4.42 2.75 11.66
CA HIS A 201 5.51 2.43 12.59
C HIS A 201 6.40 3.65 12.87
N GLU A 202 6.13 4.81 12.27
CA GLU A 202 6.85 6.03 12.61
C GLU A 202 6.28 6.62 13.90
N LYS A 203 7.12 6.67 14.95
CA LYS A 203 6.70 7.14 16.28
C LYS A 203 6.04 8.52 16.25
N SER A 204 6.49 9.43 15.39
CA SER A 204 5.91 10.78 15.26
C SER A 204 4.50 10.75 14.66
N PHE A 205 4.22 9.85 13.69
CA PHE A 205 2.88 9.64 13.15
C PHE A 205 1.96 8.97 14.16
N VAL A 206 2.45 7.96 14.88
CA VAL A 206 1.72 7.31 15.98
C VAL A 206 1.36 8.33 17.06
N GLN A 207 2.32 9.17 17.45
CA GLN A 207 2.09 10.23 18.42
C GLN A 207 1.05 11.23 17.91
N LEU A 208 1.15 11.71 16.67
CA LEU A 208 0.14 12.60 16.09
C LEU A 208 -1.25 11.98 16.15
N LEU A 209 -1.38 10.71 15.75
CA LEU A 209 -2.64 9.99 15.81
C LEU A 209 -3.19 9.91 17.24
N GLN A 210 -2.33 9.67 18.23
CA GLN A 210 -2.75 9.68 19.64
C GLN A 210 -3.36 11.03 20.03
N ARG A 211 -2.77 12.16 19.60
CA ARG A 211 -3.30 13.51 19.91
C ARG A 211 -4.66 13.70 19.25
N VAL A 212 -4.77 13.31 17.98
CA VAL A 212 -6.06 13.32 17.27
C VAL A 212 -7.11 12.45 17.98
N ASN A 213 -6.71 11.26 18.45
CA ASN A 213 -7.53 10.33 19.22
C ASN A 213 -7.65 10.70 20.73
N ASP A 214 -7.09 11.83 21.13
CA ASP A 214 -7.29 12.48 22.41
C ASP A 214 -8.00 13.83 22.22
N ASP A 215 -8.76 13.97 21.12
CA ASP A 215 -9.64 15.11 20.83
C ASP A 215 -8.91 16.44 20.56
N ALA A 216 -7.60 16.41 20.27
CA ALA A 216 -6.78 17.62 20.08
C ALA A 216 -7.25 18.51 18.92
N ILE A 217 -7.87 17.92 17.88
CA ILE A 217 -8.42 18.66 16.73
C ILE A 217 -9.95 18.51 16.63
N GLY A 218 -10.60 17.88 17.60
CA GLY A 218 -12.00 17.48 17.47
C GLY A 218 -12.20 16.38 16.44
N GLU A 219 -13.44 16.24 15.95
CA GLU A 219 -13.76 15.28 14.89
C GLU A 219 -13.21 15.75 13.53
N ILE A 220 -12.58 14.84 12.79
CA ILE A 220 -12.09 15.09 11.43
C ILE A 220 -13.30 15.25 10.49
N ILE A 221 -13.39 16.38 9.80
CA ILE A 221 -14.47 16.72 8.85
C ILE A 221 -14.04 16.57 7.39
N SER A 222 -12.75 16.79 7.10
CA SER A 222 -12.18 16.61 5.77
C SER A 222 -10.67 16.39 5.84
N ALA A 223 -10.10 15.93 4.73
CA ALA A 223 -8.66 15.85 4.59
C ALA A 223 -8.19 16.19 3.17
N ASN A 224 -6.96 16.67 3.07
CA ASN A 224 -6.22 16.80 1.84
C ASN A 224 -4.93 15.99 1.94
N ILE A 225 -4.72 15.06 1.02
CA ILE A 225 -3.52 14.22 0.99
C ILE A 225 -2.78 14.38 -0.33
N TYR A 226 -1.45 14.43 -0.25
CA TYR A 226 -0.58 14.75 -1.36
C TYR A 226 0.59 13.78 -1.49
N PHE A 227 0.85 13.32 -2.71
CA PHE A 227 2.07 12.62 -3.07
C PHE A 227 2.56 13.08 -4.44
N ASN A 228 3.02 14.32 -4.45
CA ASN A 228 3.56 15.01 -5.61
C ASN A 228 5.08 14.96 -5.56
N MET A 229 5.68 14.26 -6.52
CA MET A 229 7.11 14.07 -6.59
C MET A 229 7.63 14.23 -8.02
N GLN A 230 8.95 14.15 -8.14
CA GLN A 230 9.60 14.00 -9.45
C GLN A 230 9.28 12.61 -10.03
N GLN A 231 9.60 12.41 -11.30
CA GLN A 231 9.45 11.12 -11.96
C GLN A 231 10.30 10.05 -11.25
N LEU A 232 9.75 8.86 -11.06
CA LEU A 232 10.51 7.71 -10.59
C LEU A 232 11.43 7.17 -11.71
N TRP A 233 12.27 6.20 -11.39
CA TRP A 233 13.15 5.57 -12.37
C TRP A 233 12.37 4.79 -13.45
N TYR A 234 13.01 4.62 -14.60
CA TYR A 234 12.59 3.71 -15.66
C TYR A 234 13.80 2.99 -16.23
N ARG A 235 13.56 1.89 -16.95
CA ARG A 235 14.60 1.14 -17.67
C ARG A 235 14.31 1.17 -19.16
N ASN A 236 15.29 1.62 -19.94
CA ASN A 236 15.28 1.39 -21.39
C ASN A 236 15.33 -0.11 -21.66
N ARG A 237 14.63 -0.55 -22.72
CA ARG A 237 14.68 -1.95 -23.16
C ARG A 237 16.07 -2.25 -23.70
N ASP A 238 16.74 -3.24 -23.11
CA ASP A 238 17.91 -3.86 -23.70
C ASP A 238 17.48 -4.82 -24.84
N ALA A 239 18.24 -4.87 -25.93
CA ALA A 239 17.93 -5.71 -27.09
C ALA A 239 17.94 -7.21 -26.74
N GLY A 240 18.71 -7.62 -25.73
CA GLY A 240 18.75 -9.00 -25.23
C GLY A 240 17.57 -9.38 -24.34
N TRP A 241 16.76 -8.41 -23.86
CA TRP A 241 15.62 -8.71 -23.00
C TRP A 241 14.38 -9.06 -23.81
N SER A 242 13.77 -10.18 -23.41
CA SER A 242 12.40 -10.50 -23.80
C SER A 242 11.42 -9.44 -23.32
N GLU A 243 10.20 -9.42 -23.87
CA GLU A 243 9.14 -8.52 -23.40
C GLU A 243 8.90 -8.66 -21.90
N MET A 244 8.69 -9.89 -21.39
CA MET A 244 8.46 -10.13 -19.96
C MET A 244 9.63 -9.65 -19.10
N GLU A 245 10.87 -9.95 -19.51
CA GLU A 245 12.06 -9.54 -18.75
C GLU A 245 12.13 -8.03 -18.63
N TRP A 246 11.98 -7.30 -19.73
CA TRP A 246 12.02 -5.85 -19.70
C TRP A 246 10.92 -5.28 -18.81
N MET A 247 9.69 -5.80 -18.90
CA MET A 247 8.59 -5.33 -18.08
C MET A 247 8.84 -5.53 -16.59
N ILE A 248 9.37 -6.69 -16.17
CA ILE A 248 9.70 -6.91 -14.75
C ILE A 248 10.89 -6.04 -14.31
N ARG A 249 11.90 -5.84 -15.17
CA ARG A 249 13.01 -4.92 -14.87
C ARG A 249 12.56 -3.46 -14.77
N ASP A 250 11.49 -3.09 -15.49
CA ASP A 250 10.84 -1.77 -15.52
C ASP A 250 9.51 -1.73 -14.74
N TRP A 251 9.32 -2.63 -13.76
CA TRP A 251 8.00 -2.97 -13.22
C TRP A 251 7.16 -1.81 -12.69
N VAL A 252 7.80 -0.76 -12.18
CA VAL A 252 7.10 0.41 -11.62
C VAL A 252 6.27 1.16 -12.66
N ASN A 253 6.61 1.01 -13.96
CA ASN A 253 5.95 1.75 -15.03
C ASN A 253 4.78 0.98 -15.67
N TRP A 254 4.58 -0.29 -15.33
CA TRP A 254 3.52 -1.13 -15.90
C TRP A 254 2.38 -1.34 -14.90
N CYS A 255 1.15 -0.97 -15.29
CA CYS A 255 -0.07 -1.09 -14.48
C CYS A 255 -0.27 -2.51 -13.95
N TRP A 256 -0.02 -3.54 -14.77
CA TRP A 256 -0.21 -4.92 -14.33
C TRP A 256 0.81 -5.39 -13.28
N LEU A 257 1.95 -4.71 -13.13
CA LEU A 257 2.98 -5.05 -12.15
C LEU A 257 2.89 -4.21 -10.87
N SER A 258 2.66 -2.91 -11.02
CA SER A 258 2.71 -1.93 -9.93
C SER A 258 1.35 -1.35 -9.53
N GLY A 259 0.37 -1.39 -10.45
CA GLY A 259 -0.93 -0.78 -10.25
C GLY A 259 -1.00 0.72 -10.56
N ASP A 260 0.03 1.33 -11.14
CA ASP A 260 0.22 2.80 -11.27
C ASP A 260 0.64 3.46 -9.94
N HIS A 261 1.27 4.63 -10.00
CA HIS A 261 1.86 5.34 -8.87
C HIS A 261 0.84 5.72 -7.77
N ILE A 262 -0.46 5.84 -8.12
CA ILE A 262 -1.52 5.99 -7.11
C ILE A 262 -1.61 4.76 -6.20
N VAL A 263 -1.42 3.57 -6.75
CA VAL A 263 -1.42 2.30 -5.99
C VAL A 263 -0.03 2.01 -5.42
N GLU A 264 1.04 2.28 -6.17
CA GLU A 264 2.40 1.91 -5.76
C GLU A 264 2.98 2.85 -4.68
N GLN A 265 2.82 4.17 -4.84
CA GLN A 265 3.39 5.14 -3.89
C GLN A 265 2.34 5.87 -3.08
N HIS A 266 1.32 6.46 -3.72
CA HIS A 266 0.32 7.29 -3.03
C HIS A 266 -0.54 6.50 -2.03
N VAL A 267 -0.54 5.16 -2.12
CA VAL A 267 -1.14 4.29 -1.09
C VAL A 267 -0.62 4.58 0.31
N HIS A 268 0.59 5.11 0.48
CA HIS A 268 1.07 5.56 1.80
C HIS A 268 0.13 6.60 2.43
N ASN A 269 -0.21 7.64 1.68
CA ASN A 269 -1.04 8.75 2.17
C ASN A 269 -2.52 8.36 2.24
N ILE A 270 -3.00 7.53 1.30
CA ILE A 270 -4.34 6.95 1.37
C ILE A 270 -4.47 6.08 2.63
N ASP A 271 -3.45 5.29 2.94
CA ASP A 271 -3.43 4.46 4.15
C ASP A 271 -3.40 5.30 5.44
N ILE A 272 -2.59 6.36 5.49
CA ILE A 272 -2.57 7.30 6.62
C ILE A 272 -3.93 7.98 6.78
N ALA A 273 -4.58 8.40 5.69
CA ALA A 273 -5.91 8.98 5.79
C ALA A 273 -6.93 7.97 6.33
N ASN A 274 -6.99 6.75 5.78
CA ASN A 274 -7.87 5.71 6.32
C ASN A 274 -7.58 5.45 7.80
N TRP A 275 -6.30 5.44 8.17
CA TRP A 275 -5.89 5.27 9.55
C TRP A 275 -6.36 6.42 10.45
N PHE A 276 -6.27 7.68 10.02
CA PHE A 276 -6.69 8.84 10.82
C PHE A 276 -8.21 9.00 10.90
N PHE A 277 -8.94 8.73 9.81
CA PHE A 277 -10.41 8.66 9.83
C PHE A 277 -10.93 7.45 10.63
N GLY A 278 -10.15 6.37 10.72
CA GLY A 278 -10.56 5.12 11.37
C GLY A 278 -11.54 4.29 10.57
N THR A 279 -11.68 4.60 9.28
CA THR A 279 -12.50 3.90 8.29
C THR A 279 -11.93 4.22 6.90
N HIS A 280 -12.56 3.73 5.85
CA HIS A 280 -12.17 3.99 4.47
C HIS A 280 -13.33 4.63 3.68
N PRO A 281 -13.05 5.33 2.58
CA PRO A 281 -14.10 5.87 1.72
C PRO A 281 -14.89 4.75 1.03
N VAL A 282 -16.16 5.04 0.73
CA VAL A 282 -17.10 4.12 0.05
C VAL A 282 -17.23 4.40 -1.44
N LYS A 283 -16.72 5.53 -1.93
CA LYS A 283 -16.69 5.87 -3.36
C LYS A 283 -15.59 6.87 -3.71
N ALA A 284 -15.20 6.85 -4.98
CA ALA A 284 -14.22 7.77 -5.56
C ALA A 284 -14.78 8.38 -6.85
N LEU A 285 -14.52 9.67 -7.03
CA LEU A 285 -14.65 10.38 -8.31
C LEU A 285 -13.31 11.05 -8.60
N GLY A 286 -12.64 10.60 -9.66
CA GLY A 286 -11.32 11.10 -10.00
C GLY A 286 -11.10 11.34 -11.48
N PHE A 287 -10.02 12.04 -11.77
CA PHE A 287 -9.46 12.22 -13.10
C PHE A 287 -7.94 12.18 -13.03
N GLY A 288 -7.31 12.04 -14.19
CA GLY A 288 -5.86 12.02 -14.31
C GLY A 288 -5.46 12.05 -15.78
N SER A 289 -4.15 12.04 -16.03
CA SER A 289 -3.64 12.02 -17.40
C SER A 289 -2.23 11.46 -17.47
N ARG A 290 -1.85 10.98 -18.66
CA ARG A 290 -0.46 10.82 -19.05
C ARG A 290 -0.03 12.01 -19.92
N GLN A 291 1.16 12.54 -19.64
CA GLN A 291 1.77 13.66 -20.32
C GLN A 291 3.18 13.34 -20.82
N LYS A 292 4.06 12.78 -19.96
CA LYS A 292 5.52 12.74 -20.24
C LYS A 292 6.22 11.44 -19.87
N ARG A 293 5.54 10.42 -19.34
CA ARG A 293 6.17 9.12 -19.04
C ARG A 293 6.83 8.49 -20.29
N PRO A 294 8.09 8.00 -20.19
CA PRO A 294 8.83 7.43 -21.31
C PRO A 294 8.43 5.99 -21.63
N THR A 295 8.08 5.18 -20.63
CA THR A 295 7.72 3.77 -20.77
C THR A 295 6.39 3.48 -20.07
N GLY A 296 5.89 2.25 -20.24
CA GLY A 296 4.72 1.79 -19.49
C GLY A 296 3.38 2.37 -19.96
N ASP A 297 2.32 2.00 -19.24
CA ASP A 297 0.91 2.23 -19.59
C ASP A 297 0.13 3.03 -18.53
N GLN A 298 0.87 3.84 -17.76
CA GLN A 298 0.39 4.60 -16.60
C GLN A 298 0.13 6.08 -16.86
N TYR A 299 -0.58 6.73 -15.93
CA TYR A 299 -0.73 8.18 -15.81
C TYR A 299 0.43 8.83 -15.07
N ASP A 300 0.68 10.11 -15.36
CA ASP A 300 1.64 10.96 -14.66
C ASP A 300 1.03 11.61 -13.40
N ASN A 301 -0.30 11.70 -13.31
CA ASN A 301 -1.01 12.33 -12.21
C ASN A 301 -2.42 11.78 -11.99
N PHE A 302 -2.90 11.92 -10.76
CA PHE A 302 -4.29 11.69 -10.35
C PHE A 302 -4.76 12.80 -9.41
N SER A 303 -6.04 13.14 -9.52
CA SER A 303 -6.78 13.96 -8.57
C SER A 303 -8.12 13.28 -8.33
N VAL A 304 -8.39 12.91 -7.08
CA VAL A 304 -9.50 12.04 -6.69
C VAL A 304 -10.19 12.60 -5.46
N ASP A 305 -11.50 12.80 -5.54
CA ASP A 305 -12.36 13.04 -4.39
C ASP A 305 -12.90 11.70 -3.88
N TYR A 306 -12.65 11.43 -2.62
CA TYR A 306 -13.15 10.26 -1.92
C TYR A 306 -14.23 10.65 -0.92
N THR A 307 -15.35 9.93 -0.94
CA THR A 307 -16.46 10.15 0.00
C THR A 307 -16.60 8.97 0.96
N PHE A 308 -16.69 9.26 2.26
CA PHE A 308 -16.96 8.30 3.32
C PHE A 308 -18.45 8.02 3.48
N ALA A 309 -18.81 6.92 4.13
CA ALA A 309 -20.21 6.51 4.32
C ALA A 309 -21.07 7.58 5.02
N ASP A 310 -20.45 8.37 5.89
CA ASP A 310 -21.09 9.47 6.64
C ASP A 310 -21.08 10.82 5.91
N GLY A 311 -20.60 10.86 4.66
CA GLY A 311 -20.57 12.06 3.82
C GLY A 311 -19.31 12.91 3.95
N ARG A 312 -18.38 12.58 4.85
CA ARG A 312 -17.07 13.26 4.91
C ARG A 312 -16.31 13.06 3.60
N GLN A 313 -15.44 14.03 3.29
CA GLN A 313 -14.70 14.07 2.03
C GLN A 313 -13.19 14.10 2.29
N MET A 314 -12.46 13.39 1.45
CA MET A 314 -11.00 13.47 1.36
C MET A 314 -10.60 13.74 -0.08
N HIS A 315 -9.89 14.86 -0.29
CA HIS A 315 -9.26 15.12 -1.57
C HIS A 315 -7.86 14.52 -1.62
N SER A 316 -7.56 13.81 -2.69
CA SER A 316 -6.32 13.08 -2.90
C SER A 316 -5.66 13.50 -4.20
N MET A 317 -4.40 13.90 -4.14
CA MET A 317 -3.62 14.34 -5.31
C MET A 317 -2.25 13.67 -5.33
N CYS A 318 -1.88 13.05 -6.46
CA CYS A 318 -0.53 12.55 -6.68
C CYS A 318 -0.01 12.85 -8.07
N ARG A 319 1.31 12.99 -8.20
CA ARG A 319 1.99 13.36 -9.45
C ARG A 319 3.42 12.85 -9.47
N GLN A 320 3.89 12.43 -10.64
CA GLN A 320 5.30 12.13 -10.93
C GLN A 320 5.76 12.85 -12.20
N ILE A 321 6.15 14.12 -12.08
CA ILE A 321 6.61 14.93 -13.24
C ILE A 321 7.85 15.73 -12.86
N ASN A 322 8.92 15.61 -13.66
CA ASN A 322 10.16 16.35 -13.42
C ASN A 322 9.98 17.87 -13.58
N GLY A 323 10.67 18.64 -12.74
CA GLY A 323 10.68 20.11 -12.79
C GLY A 323 9.42 20.76 -12.21
N THR A 324 8.72 20.07 -11.31
CA THR A 324 7.51 20.56 -10.63
C THR A 324 7.67 20.52 -9.11
N ASP A 325 6.93 21.35 -8.37
CA ASP A 325 7.07 21.45 -6.91
C ASP A 325 6.63 20.17 -6.18
N GLY A 326 7.49 19.66 -5.30
CA GLY A 326 7.18 18.49 -4.47
C GLY A 326 6.16 18.82 -3.38
N LYS A 327 5.28 17.86 -3.07
CA LYS A 327 4.41 17.89 -1.89
C LYS A 327 4.04 16.48 -1.44
N VAL A 328 4.58 16.02 -0.32
CA VAL A 328 4.22 14.75 0.32
C VAL A 328 3.79 15.05 1.75
N SER A 329 2.48 15.20 1.94
CA SER A 329 1.87 15.63 3.21
C SER A 329 0.40 15.25 3.30
N ASP A 330 -0.09 15.15 4.54
CA ASP A 330 -1.50 14.94 4.87
C ASP A 330 -1.97 16.09 5.76
N ILE A 331 -3.14 16.65 5.47
CA ILE A 331 -3.76 17.72 6.24
C ILE A 331 -5.14 17.26 6.64
N PHE A 332 -5.37 17.12 7.94
CA PHE A 332 -6.66 16.73 8.53
C PHE A 332 -7.30 17.95 9.17
N HIS A 333 -8.45 18.35 8.63
CA HIS A 333 -9.24 19.43 9.19
C HIS A 333 -10.22 18.85 10.20
N GLY A 334 -10.09 19.27 11.45
CA GLY A 334 -11.00 18.92 12.53
C GLY A 334 -11.85 20.10 12.97
N THR A 335 -12.87 19.79 13.78
CA THR A 335 -13.78 20.81 14.34
C THR A 335 -13.13 21.79 15.33
N LYS A 336 -11.94 21.49 15.87
CA LYS A 336 -11.22 22.32 16.85
C LYS A 336 -9.82 22.75 16.39
N GLY A 337 -9.28 22.14 15.33
CA GLY A 337 -7.92 22.40 14.89
C GLY A 337 -7.55 21.60 13.64
N ILE A 338 -6.26 21.59 13.33
CA ILE A 338 -5.72 20.94 12.14
C ILE A 338 -4.56 20.05 12.58
N ALA A 339 -4.51 18.81 12.08
CA ALA A 339 -3.34 17.95 12.20
C ALA A 339 -2.66 17.84 10.84
N THR A 340 -1.34 18.01 10.79
CA THR A 340 -0.58 17.92 9.54
C THR A 340 0.59 16.97 9.66
N THR A 341 0.81 16.17 8.62
CA THR A 341 2.04 15.41 8.39
C THR A 341 2.77 16.02 7.19
N ASP A 342 4.10 15.98 7.18
CA ASP A 342 4.90 16.35 6.01
C ASP A 342 6.18 15.52 6.01
N ASP A 343 6.51 14.89 4.89
CA ASP A 343 7.68 14.00 4.82
C ASP A 343 9.01 14.77 4.97
N TRP A 344 9.01 16.09 4.80
CA TRP A 344 10.17 16.97 5.00
C TRP A 344 10.14 17.78 6.30
N GLU A 345 9.00 17.87 6.99
CA GLU A 345 8.89 18.60 8.27
C GLU A 345 8.41 17.73 9.44
N ASN A 346 8.42 18.27 10.66
CA ASN A 346 7.79 17.62 11.81
C ASN A 346 6.26 17.62 11.66
N PRO A 347 5.55 16.56 12.06
CA PRO A 347 4.10 16.60 12.24
C PRO A 347 3.67 17.67 13.24
N LYS A 348 2.50 18.28 13.03
CA LYS A 348 2.04 19.44 13.83
C LYS A 348 0.55 19.35 14.16
N ILE A 349 0.18 19.98 15.28
CA ILE A 349 -1.18 20.38 15.61
C ILE A 349 -1.26 21.90 15.53
N LEU A 350 -2.29 22.41 14.85
CA LEU A 350 -2.56 23.83 14.70
C LEU A 350 -3.96 24.14 15.21
N ASP A 351 -4.17 25.38 15.66
CA ASP A 351 -5.51 25.91 15.91
C ASP A 351 -6.22 26.29 14.59
N LEU A 352 -7.47 26.74 14.67
CA LEU A 352 -8.25 27.18 13.51
C LEU A 352 -7.78 28.52 12.91
N HIS A 353 -6.85 29.22 13.57
CA HIS A 353 -6.21 30.43 13.05
C HIS A 353 -4.88 30.13 12.34
N GLY A 354 -4.44 28.86 12.34
CA GLY A 354 -3.19 28.42 11.73
C GLY A 354 -1.96 28.62 12.62
N ASN A 355 -2.13 28.90 13.92
CA ASN A 355 -1.02 28.94 14.86
C ASN A 355 -0.63 27.51 15.24
N VAL A 356 0.68 27.23 15.26
CA VAL A 356 1.20 25.94 15.72
C VAL A 356 1.03 25.84 17.23
N ILE A 357 0.26 24.82 17.67
CA ILE A 357 0.04 24.48 19.08
C ILE A 357 1.08 23.46 19.54
N GLU A 358 1.39 22.48 18.71
CA GLU A 358 2.38 21.44 19.00
C GLU A 358 3.14 21.07 17.72
N SER A 359 4.44 20.81 17.87
CA SER A 359 5.30 20.24 16.83
C SER A 359 5.91 18.96 17.39
N ILE A 360 5.67 17.83 16.70
CA ILE A 360 6.07 16.51 17.15
C ILE A 360 7.37 16.14 16.45
N GLU A 361 8.44 15.97 17.20
CA GLU A 361 9.74 15.64 16.63
C GLU A 361 9.74 14.27 15.93
N LYS A 362 10.39 14.21 14.75
CA LYS A 362 10.62 12.93 14.07
C LYS A 362 11.49 12.01 14.92
N ALA A 363 11.13 10.73 14.94
CA ALA A 363 11.90 9.71 15.65
C ALA A 363 13.28 9.50 14.99
N LYS A 364 14.25 9.10 15.83
CA LYS A 364 15.60 8.71 15.36
C LYS A 364 15.57 7.44 14.51
N ILE A 365 14.69 6.50 14.85
CA ILE A 365 14.48 5.26 14.11
C ILE A 365 13.41 5.54 13.06
N GLY A 366 13.77 5.36 11.78
CA GLY A 366 12.84 5.51 10.67
C GLY A 366 11.85 4.34 10.59
N GLY A 367 10.67 4.58 10.02
CA GLY A 367 9.58 3.58 10.00
C GLY A 367 9.97 2.25 9.36
N HIS A 368 10.82 2.27 8.33
CA HIS A 368 11.28 1.06 7.65
C HIS A 368 12.14 0.14 8.53
N ALA A 369 12.84 0.69 9.51
CA ALA A 369 13.55 -0.11 10.51
C ALA A 369 12.58 -0.53 11.62
N GLN A 370 11.70 0.39 12.03
CA GLN A 370 10.74 0.16 13.11
C GLN A 370 9.75 -0.98 12.78
N GLU A 371 9.26 -1.09 11.55
CA GLU A 371 8.36 -2.19 11.13
C GLU A 371 9.02 -3.58 11.30
N GLN A 372 10.33 -3.70 11.09
CA GLN A 372 11.07 -4.94 11.30
C GLN A 372 11.27 -5.23 12.79
N ILE A 373 11.58 -4.20 13.58
CA ILE A 373 11.68 -4.30 15.05
C ILE A 373 10.35 -4.76 15.65
N ASP A 374 9.24 -4.17 15.19
CA ASP A 374 7.91 -4.50 15.66
C ASP A 374 7.52 -5.94 15.26
N LEU A 375 7.80 -6.35 14.02
CA LEU A 375 7.58 -7.73 13.58
C LEU A 375 8.32 -8.74 14.47
N VAL A 376 9.62 -8.56 14.67
CA VAL A 376 10.43 -9.48 15.49
C VAL A 376 9.96 -9.48 16.95
N THR A 377 9.62 -8.31 17.49
CA THR A 377 9.07 -8.17 18.84
C THR A 377 7.76 -8.96 18.98
N CYS A 378 6.86 -8.83 18.01
CA CYS A 378 5.58 -9.54 18.03
C CYS A 378 5.75 -11.06 17.89
N ILE A 379 6.71 -11.52 17.10
CA ILE A 379 7.02 -12.96 16.98
C ILE A 379 7.55 -13.48 18.32
N ARG A 380 8.58 -12.86 18.89
CA ARG A 380 9.26 -13.36 20.11
C ARG A 380 8.37 -13.32 21.35
N ASN A 381 7.52 -12.32 21.46
CA ASN A 381 6.62 -12.16 22.62
C ASN A 381 5.22 -12.72 22.35
N ASN A 382 4.99 -13.34 21.20
CA ASN A 382 3.68 -13.82 20.76
C ASN A 382 2.57 -12.76 20.86
N ILE A 383 2.90 -11.51 20.51
CA ILE A 383 1.91 -10.42 20.43
C ILE A 383 1.13 -10.60 19.12
N PRO A 384 -0.20 -10.68 19.14
CA PRO A 384 -1.00 -10.71 17.92
C PRO A 384 -0.77 -9.45 17.07
N VAL A 385 -0.41 -9.65 15.80
CA VAL A 385 -0.33 -8.56 14.81
C VAL A 385 -0.68 -9.13 13.44
N ASN A 386 -1.64 -8.50 12.77
CA ASN A 386 -1.99 -8.84 11.41
C ASN A 386 -2.49 -7.60 10.67
N GLU A 387 -1.60 -7.04 9.86
CA GLU A 387 -1.86 -5.78 9.16
C GLU A 387 -2.37 -5.99 7.73
N ALA A 388 -2.38 -7.24 7.23
CA ALA A 388 -2.61 -7.49 5.81
C ALA A 388 -4.01 -7.09 5.33
N GLU A 389 -5.07 -7.29 6.15
CA GLU A 389 -6.43 -6.88 5.78
C GLU A 389 -6.53 -5.35 5.66
N GLN A 390 -5.98 -4.61 6.62
CA GLN A 390 -6.02 -3.14 6.59
C GLN A 390 -5.25 -2.58 5.39
N THR A 391 -4.09 -3.16 5.07
CA THR A 391 -3.28 -2.72 3.93
C THR A 391 -3.93 -3.10 2.61
N ALA A 392 -4.63 -4.23 2.54
CA ALA A 392 -5.43 -4.61 1.39
C ALA A 392 -6.61 -3.66 1.16
N ILE A 393 -7.28 -3.20 2.23
CA ILE A 393 -8.33 -2.18 2.14
C ILE A 393 -7.75 -0.86 1.61
N SER A 394 -6.66 -0.35 2.16
CA SER A 394 -6.00 0.87 1.66
C SER A 394 -5.54 0.74 0.20
N THR A 395 -5.00 -0.43 -0.16
CA THR A 395 -4.64 -0.76 -1.55
C THR A 395 -5.88 -0.75 -2.46
N LEU A 396 -7.02 -1.30 -2.00
CA LEU A 396 -8.25 -1.31 -2.78
C LEU A 396 -8.85 0.09 -2.96
N VAL A 397 -8.72 0.98 -1.96
CA VAL A 397 -9.08 2.40 -2.09
C VAL A 397 -8.23 3.08 -3.17
N ALA A 398 -6.92 2.83 -3.20
CA ALA A 398 -6.05 3.36 -4.26
C ALA A 398 -6.44 2.81 -5.66
N ILE A 399 -6.77 1.51 -5.74
CA ILE A 399 -7.28 0.89 -6.97
C ILE A 399 -8.61 1.53 -7.39
N MET A 400 -9.52 1.81 -6.44
CA MET A 400 -10.79 2.50 -6.69
C MET A 400 -10.57 3.87 -7.32
N GLY A 401 -9.66 4.68 -6.77
CA GLY A 401 -9.30 5.99 -7.32
C GLY A 401 -8.71 5.89 -8.73
N ARG A 402 -7.83 4.91 -8.98
CA ARG A 402 -7.30 4.65 -10.33
C ARG A 402 -8.40 4.31 -11.32
N VAL A 403 -9.27 3.35 -10.97
CA VAL A 403 -10.35 2.89 -11.87
C VAL A 403 -11.32 4.04 -12.15
N SER A 404 -11.64 4.85 -11.14
CA SER A 404 -12.46 6.05 -11.34
C SER A 404 -11.82 7.01 -12.36
N ALA A 405 -10.55 7.36 -12.17
CA ALA A 405 -9.84 8.26 -13.06
C ALA A 405 -9.70 7.71 -14.48
N TYR A 406 -9.39 6.42 -14.64
CA TYR A 406 -9.22 5.79 -15.95
C TYR A 406 -10.52 5.66 -16.73
N THR A 407 -11.64 5.42 -16.05
CA THR A 407 -12.95 5.28 -16.69
C THR A 407 -13.64 6.64 -16.88
N GLY A 408 -13.30 7.64 -16.06
CA GLY A 408 -14.00 8.91 -15.97
C GLY A 408 -15.38 8.79 -15.31
N LYS A 409 -15.55 7.80 -14.42
CA LYS A 409 -16.82 7.52 -13.73
C LYS A 409 -16.61 7.47 -12.22
N GLU A 410 -17.67 7.78 -11.47
CA GLU A 410 -17.70 7.44 -10.05
C GLU A 410 -17.64 5.91 -9.90
N VAL A 411 -16.86 5.45 -8.92
CA VAL A 411 -16.67 4.03 -8.61
C VAL A 411 -16.86 3.86 -7.12
N THR A 412 -17.66 2.87 -6.73
CA THR A 412 -17.90 2.52 -5.34
C THR A 412 -16.97 1.41 -4.86
N PHE A 413 -16.74 1.37 -3.55
CA PHE A 413 -15.97 0.31 -2.89
C PHE A 413 -16.65 -1.05 -3.05
N ASP A 414 -17.99 -1.09 -3.03
CA ASP A 414 -18.75 -2.32 -3.26
C ASP A 414 -18.59 -2.84 -4.69
N GLU A 415 -18.60 -1.97 -5.71
CA GLU A 415 -18.30 -2.40 -7.08
C GLU A 415 -16.87 -2.97 -7.19
N MET A 416 -15.89 -2.39 -6.49
CA MET A 416 -14.52 -2.95 -6.40
C MET A 416 -14.52 -4.34 -5.75
N MET A 417 -15.19 -4.50 -4.61
CA MET A 417 -15.30 -5.77 -3.90
C MET A 417 -16.00 -6.86 -4.72
N ASN A 418 -16.88 -6.49 -5.66
CA ASN A 418 -17.57 -7.45 -6.52
C ASN A 418 -16.95 -7.61 -7.92
N SER A 419 -15.88 -6.87 -8.23
CA SER A 419 -15.30 -6.89 -9.58
C SER A 419 -14.37 -8.08 -9.80
N ASN A 420 -14.44 -8.67 -10.99
CA ASN A 420 -13.51 -9.70 -11.47
C ASN A 420 -12.33 -9.12 -12.27
N MET A 421 -12.11 -7.80 -12.20
CA MET A 421 -11.00 -7.15 -12.88
C MET A 421 -9.65 -7.76 -12.46
N LYS A 422 -8.86 -8.12 -13.46
CA LYS A 422 -7.48 -8.58 -13.33
C LYS A 422 -6.63 -7.84 -14.36
N LEU A 423 -5.45 -7.38 -13.96
CA LEU A 423 -4.53 -6.71 -14.89
C LEU A 423 -3.50 -7.65 -15.51
N GLU A 424 -3.47 -8.90 -15.07
CA GLU A 424 -2.41 -9.85 -15.40
C GLU A 424 -2.38 -10.26 -16.87
N PRO A 425 -1.19 -10.54 -17.43
CA PRO A 425 -1.11 -11.19 -18.73
C PRO A 425 -1.68 -12.61 -18.65
N ALA A 426 -2.12 -13.13 -19.80
CA ALA A 426 -2.68 -14.48 -19.87
C ALA A 426 -1.65 -15.59 -19.59
N VAL A 427 -0.35 -15.30 -19.75
CA VAL A 427 0.74 -16.27 -19.62
C VAL A 427 1.92 -15.62 -18.90
N PHE A 428 2.55 -16.37 -17.99
CA PHE A 428 3.76 -15.98 -17.26
C PHE A 428 4.94 -16.81 -17.76
N ILE A 429 5.56 -16.38 -18.86
CA ILE A 429 6.78 -16.97 -19.42
C ILE A 429 7.85 -15.91 -19.59
N MET A 430 9.13 -16.29 -19.44
CA MET A 430 10.26 -15.41 -19.74
C MET A 430 10.46 -15.31 -21.26
N GLY A 431 9.60 -14.53 -21.91
CA GLY A 431 9.51 -14.43 -23.36
C GLY A 431 8.59 -13.29 -23.79
N ASP A 432 8.29 -13.25 -25.09
CA ASP A 432 7.32 -12.31 -25.64
C ASP A 432 5.90 -12.81 -25.38
N ILE A 433 5.10 -12.01 -24.66
CA ILE A 433 3.73 -12.31 -24.22
C ILE A 433 2.67 -11.51 -25.00
N GLY A 434 3.10 -10.61 -25.88
CA GLY A 434 2.25 -9.73 -26.70
C GLY A 434 1.53 -8.63 -25.91
N TYR A 435 1.98 -8.33 -24.68
CA TYR A 435 1.31 -7.35 -23.82
C TYR A 435 1.47 -5.93 -24.37
N ILE A 436 2.71 -5.52 -24.67
CA ILE A 436 3.09 -4.15 -25.01
C ILE A 436 2.43 -3.72 -26.31
N LYS A 437 2.26 -4.64 -27.26
CA LYS A 437 1.53 -4.39 -28.51
C LYS A 437 0.09 -3.90 -28.26
N ASN A 438 -0.53 -4.32 -27.16
CA ASN A 438 -1.91 -4.01 -26.79
C ASN A 438 -2.02 -3.06 -25.59
N ALA A 439 -0.88 -2.68 -24.98
CA ALA A 439 -0.85 -1.77 -23.86
C ALA A 439 -1.28 -0.38 -24.33
N LYS A 440 -2.43 0.07 -23.85
CA LYS A 440 -2.98 1.39 -24.17
C LYS A 440 -3.06 2.21 -22.90
N ILE A 441 -2.68 3.47 -23.03
CA ILE A 441 -2.90 4.46 -21.99
C ILE A 441 -4.42 4.64 -21.86
N PRO A 442 -4.99 4.53 -20.65
CA PRO A 442 -6.42 4.69 -20.46
C PRO A 442 -6.90 6.07 -20.91
N VAL A 443 -8.01 6.12 -21.64
CA VAL A 443 -8.64 7.39 -22.08
C VAL A 443 -10.02 7.48 -21.44
N PRO A 444 -10.25 8.39 -20.48
CA PRO A 444 -11.53 8.48 -19.77
C PRO A 444 -12.68 8.76 -20.73
N GLY A 445 -13.85 8.17 -20.46
CA GLY A 445 -15.06 8.37 -21.27
C GLY A 445 -15.10 7.61 -22.60
N THR A 446 -14.10 6.79 -22.93
CA THR A 446 -14.06 6.03 -24.22
C THR A 446 -14.55 4.58 -24.14
N GLY A 447 -14.94 4.11 -22.94
CA GLY A 447 -15.42 2.74 -22.71
C GLY A 447 -16.86 2.71 -22.18
N GLY A 448 -17.83 2.61 -23.10
CA GLY A 448 -19.23 2.26 -22.83
C GLY A 448 -19.47 0.75 -22.90
#